data_AF-A0A6P0ILZ3-F1
#
_entry.id   AF-A0A6P0ILZ3-F1
#
_cell.length_a   1.000
_cell.length_b   1.000
_cell.length_c   1.000
_cell.angle_alpha   90.00
_cell.angle_beta   90.00
_cell.angle_gamma   90.00
#
_symmetry.space_group_name_H-M   'P 1'
#
loop_
_entity.id
_entity.type
_entity.pdbx_description
1 polymer ?
#
loop_
_entity_poly.entity_id
_entity_poly.type
_entity_poly.pdbx_seq_one_letter_code
_entity_poly.pdbx_strand_id
1 'polypeptide(L)'
;MTTTNQNLKKLFVSDTFADMIKNKLMKKMEAHQASNPQKELYIMAWGDTTQPLAPKVVDALVDAATKLGDRSTYTGYGEFDGNIKLREAICNNYYKPR
;
A
#
# COMPACT_ATOMS: atom_id res chain seq x y z
N MET A 1 -7.35 36.34 3.39
CA MET A 1 -6.94 35.64 4.63
C MET A 1 -7.57 34.26 4.62
N THR A 2 -6.78 33.20 4.72
CA THR A 2 -7.27 31.83 4.84
C THR A 2 -7.70 31.54 6.28
N THR A 3 -8.87 30.95 6.47
CA THR A 3 -9.39 30.57 7.79
C THR A 3 -9.29 29.06 7.98
N THR A 4 -8.77 28.62 9.13
CA THR A 4 -8.64 27.19 9.44
C THR A 4 -10.02 26.54 9.61
N ASN A 5 -10.20 25.35 9.02
CA ASN A 5 -11.41 24.55 9.20
C ASN A 5 -11.56 24.10 10.66
N GLN A 6 -12.57 24.60 11.35
CA GLN A 6 -12.82 24.31 12.77
C GLN A 6 -13.15 22.83 13.02
N ASN A 7 -13.62 22.09 12.01
CA ASN A 7 -13.91 20.66 12.15
C ASN A 7 -12.65 19.82 12.39
N LEU A 8 -11.47 20.31 11.98
CA LEU A 8 -10.20 19.60 12.23
C LEU A 8 -9.89 19.47 13.73
N LYS A 9 -10.37 20.40 14.56
CA LYS A 9 -10.20 20.33 16.03
C LYS A 9 -11.01 19.21 16.68
N LYS A 10 -12.00 18.65 15.96
CA LYS A 10 -12.84 17.55 16.43
C LYS A 10 -12.21 16.18 16.17
N LEU A 11 -11.14 16.12 15.38
CA LEU A 11 -10.40 14.89 15.17
C LEU A 11 -9.68 14.53 16.47
N PHE A 12 -10.02 13.38 17.04
CA PHE A 12 -9.29 12.85 18.19
C PHE A 12 -7.86 12.53 17.76
N VAL A 13 -6.88 13.04 18.51
CA VAL A 13 -5.49 12.58 18.43
C VAL A 13 -5.39 11.27 19.21
N SER A 14 -6.14 10.25 18.78
CA SER A 14 -5.82 8.88 19.19
C SER A 14 -4.50 8.50 18.52
N ASP A 15 -3.64 7.77 19.22
CA ASP A 15 -2.42 7.21 18.65
C ASP A 15 -2.80 6.49 17.34
N THR A 16 -2.49 7.12 16.20
CA THR A 16 -2.74 6.53 14.90
C THR A 16 -1.96 5.22 14.80
N PHE A 17 -2.28 4.39 13.81
CA PHE A 17 -1.43 3.23 13.52
C PHE A 17 0.05 3.65 13.38
N ALA A 18 0.32 4.78 12.72
CA ALA A 18 1.67 5.32 12.62
C ALA A 18 2.27 5.73 13.98
N ASP A 19 1.50 6.35 14.86
CA ASP A 19 1.97 6.72 16.20
C ASP A 19 2.21 5.51 17.09
N MET A 20 1.34 4.49 17.02
CA MET A 20 1.53 3.23 17.71
C MET A 20 2.85 2.55 17.29
N ILE A 21 3.11 2.47 15.98
CA ILE A 21 4.35 1.89 15.46
C ILE A 21 5.56 2.70 15.90
N LYS A 22 5.58 4.00 15.58
CA LYS A 22 6.76 4.86 15.83
C LYS A 22 7.03 5.09 17.31
N ASN A 23 6.00 5.44 18.08
CA ASN A 23 6.18 5.94 19.45
C ASN A 23 6.12 4.86 20.51
N LYS A 24 5.50 3.70 20.24
CA LYS A 24 5.38 2.61 21.21
C LYS A 24 6.21 1.41 20.80
N LEU A 25 5.95 0.84 19.62
CA LEU A 25 6.55 -0.42 19.21
C LEU A 25 8.06 -0.29 18.95
N MET A 26 8.49 0.67 18.11
CA MET A 26 9.91 0.87 17.78
C MET A 26 10.73 1.15 19.04
N LYS A 27 10.27 2.03 19.94
CA LYS A 27 10.94 2.31 21.22
C LYS A 27 11.10 1.06 22.09
N LYS A 28 10.07 0.21 22.16
CA LYS A 28 10.11 -1.04 22.93
C LYS A 28 11.08 -2.05 22.30
N MET A 29 11.12 -2.13 20.97
CA MET A 29 12.06 -2.98 20.24
C MET A 29 13.51 -2.54 20.47
N GLU A 30 13.80 -1.25 20.34
CA GLU A 30 15.14 -0.69 20.58
C GLU A 30 15.64 -0.98 22.00
N ALA A 31 14.78 -0.75 23.01
CA ALA A 31 15.12 -1.05 24.40
C ALA A 31 15.36 -2.57 24.63
N HIS A 32 14.58 -3.43 23.97
CA HIS A 32 14.75 -4.88 24.07
C HIS A 32 16.03 -5.36 23.38
N GLN A 33 16.33 -4.83 22.19
CA GLN A 33 17.54 -5.17 21.44
C GLN A 33 18.81 -4.69 22.19
N ALA A 34 18.77 -3.50 22.78
CA ALA A 34 19.88 -2.97 23.57
C ALA A 34 20.22 -3.84 24.79
N SER A 35 19.20 -4.46 25.41
CA SER A 35 19.37 -5.38 26.55
C SER A 35 19.63 -6.84 26.13
N ASN A 36 19.40 -7.20 24.87
CA ASN A 36 19.57 -8.55 24.34
C ASN A 36 20.30 -8.54 22.97
N PRO A 37 21.54 -8.00 22.89
CA PRO A 37 22.21 -7.76 21.60
C PRO A 37 22.53 -9.06 20.82
N GLN A 38 22.57 -10.19 21.51
CA GLN A 38 22.89 -11.51 20.96
C GLN A 38 21.65 -12.23 20.39
N LYS A 39 20.44 -11.69 20.62
CA LYS A 39 19.17 -12.31 20.22
C LYS A 39 18.61 -11.63 18.99
N GLU A 40 18.15 -12.45 18.06
CA GLU A 40 17.41 -11.97 16.89
C GLU A 40 15.94 -11.68 17.27
N LEU A 41 15.41 -10.56 16.78
CA LEU A 41 14.05 -10.12 17.05
C LEU A 41 13.16 -10.33 15.83
N TYR A 42 12.15 -11.19 15.97
CA TYR A 42 11.12 -11.40 14.94
C TYR A 42 9.89 -10.52 15.21
N ILE A 43 9.55 -9.66 14.25
CA ILE A 43 8.48 -8.65 14.40
C ILE A 43 7.25 -9.11 13.64
N MET A 44 6.17 -9.45 14.35
CA MET A 44 4.89 -9.89 13.78
C MET A 44 3.77 -8.84 13.95
N ALA A 45 4.14 -7.57 14.09
CA ALA A 45 3.22 -6.56 14.61
C ALA A 45 2.30 -5.91 13.55
N TRP A 46 2.70 -5.85 12.28
CA TRP A 46 1.89 -5.17 11.25
C TRP A 46 1.79 -5.87 9.90
N GLY A 47 2.41 -7.06 9.76
CA GLY A 47 2.23 -7.88 8.56
C GLY A 47 2.73 -7.22 7.29
N ASP A 48 3.89 -6.56 7.34
CA ASP A 48 4.51 -5.99 6.15
C ASP A 48 4.76 -7.06 5.08
N THR A 49 4.71 -6.64 3.82
CA THR A 49 5.00 -7.53 2.70
C THR A 49 6.51 -7.72 2.59
N THR A 50 6.97 -8.96 2.66
CA THR A 50 8.40 -9.31 2.61
C THR A 50 8.83 -9.97 1.30
N GLN A 51 7.88 -10.28 0.42
CA GLN A 51 8.11 -11.02 -0.82
C GLN A 51 7.98 -10.09 -2.04
N PRO A 52 8.75 -10.33 -3.11
CA PRO A 52 8.62 -9.57 -4.34
C PRO A 52 7.27 -9.85 -5.04
N LEU A 53 6.88 -8.94 -5.92
CA LEU A 53 5.74 -9.16 -6.80
C LEU A 53 5.96 -10.38 -7.68
N ALA A 54 4.88 -11.11 -7.99
CA ALA A 54 4.94 -12.23 -8.91
C ALA A 54 5.48 -11.77 -10.28
N PRO A 55 6.42 -12.52 -10.92
CA PRO A 55 7.07 -12.08 -12.16
C PRO A 55 6.10 -11.64 -13.25
N LYS A 56 4.99 -12.37 -13.41
CA LYS A 56 3.95 -12.06 -14.40
C LYS A 56 3.30 -10.69 -14.19
N VAL A 57 3.18 -10.24 -12.95
CA VAL A 57 2.66 -8.90 -12.61
C VAL A 57 3.69 -7.84 -12.98
N VAL A 58 4.97 -8.09 -12.68
CA VAL A 58 6.07 -7.17 -13.04
C VAL A 58 6.13 -7.00 -14.55
N ASP A 59 6.12 -8.09 -15.32
CA ASP A 59 6.14 -8.06 -16.78
C ASP A 59 4.99 -7.22 -17.35
N ALA A 60 3.77 -7.40 -16.82
CA ALA A 60 2.59 -6.66 -17.27
C ALA A 60 2.67 -5.16 -16.93
N LEU A 61 3.23 -4.79 -15.78
CA LEU A 61 3.43 -3.39 -15.40
C LEU A 61 4.48 -2.72 -16.30
N VAL A 62 5.58 -3.42 -16.61
CA VAL A 62 6.62 -2.93 -17.52
C VAL A 62 6.04 -2.73 -18.92
N ASP A 63 5.35 -3.73 -19.47
CA ASP A 63 4.69 -3.63 -20.78
C ASP A 63 3.70 -2.47 -20.86
N ALA A 64 2.87 -2.28 -19.83
CA ALA A 64 1.94 -1.16 -19.78
C ALA A 64 2.66 0.20 -19.78
N ALA A 65 3.75 0.34 -19.02
CA ALA A 65 4.57 1.55 -19.01
C ALA A 65 5.24 1.81 -20.36
N THR A 66 5.78 0.76 -21.01
CA THR A 66 6.36 0.86 -22.36
C THR A 66 5.33 1.34 -23.38
N LYS A 67 4.10 0.81 -23.34
CA LYS A 67 3.01 1.24 -24.24
C LYS A 67 2.61 2.70 -24.06
N LEU A 68 2.71 3.23 -22.85
CA LEU A 68 2.45 4.65 -22.60
C LEU A 68 3.58 5.55 -23.14
N GLY A 69 4.78 5.01 -23.34
CA GLY A 69 5.92 5.73 -23.94
C GLY A 69 5.87 5.84 -25.47
N ASP A 70 5.04 5.04 -26.15
CA ASP A 70 4.87 5.08 -27.60
C ASP A 70 3.55 5.79 -27.96
N ARG A 71 3.65 6.80 -28.82
CA ARG A 71 2.51 7.61 -29.29
C ARG A 71 1.43 6.78 -29.98
N SER A 72 1.80 5.67 -30.64
CA SER A 72 0.85 4.81 -31.35
C SER A 72 0.00 3.95 -30.41
N THR A 73 0.51 3.62 -29.22
CA THR A 73 -0.17 2.79 -28.22
C THR A 73 -0.63 3.57 -26.99
N TYR A 74 -0.29 4.85 -26.90
CA TYR A 74 -0.68 5.72 -25.80
C TYR A 74 -2.19 5.80 -25.65
N THR A 75 -2.65 5.64 -24.41
CA THR A 75 -4.05 5.84 -24.02
C THR A 75 -4.12 6.94 -22.96
N GLY A 76 -5.05 7.89 -23.11
CA GLY A 76 -5.27 8.98 -22.15
C GLY A 76 -5.99 8.52 -20.87
N TYR A 77 -6.88 9.35 -20.34
CA TYR A 77 -7.56 9.12 -19.05
C TYR A 77 -8.28 7.77 -18.91
N GLY A 78 -8.73 7.18 -20.03
CA GLY A 78 -9.51 5.95 -20.00
C GLY A 78 -10.88 6.13 -19.35
N GLU A 79 -11.49 5.02 -18.95
CA GLU A 79 -12.79 5.01 -18.28
C GLU A 79 -12.66 5.40 -16.80
N PHE A 80 -13.54 6.28 -16.32
CA PHE A 80 -13.52 6.74 -14.91
C PHE A 80 -13.76 5.62 -13.90
N ASP A 81 -14.56 4.63 -14.26
CA ASP A 81 -14.85 3.47 -13.42
C ASP A 81 -13.74 2.40 -13.47
N GLY A 82 -12.67 2.66 -14.23
CA GLY A 82 -11.54 1.77 -14.41
C GLY A 82 -11.62 0.88 -15.65
N ASN A 83 -10.47 0.29 -15.98
CA ASN A 83 -10.27 -0.52 -17.19
C ASN A 83 -11.33 -1.64 -17.30
N ILE A 84 -12.09 -1.64 -18.41
CA ILE A 84 -13.20 -2.58 -18.61
C ILE A 84 -12.74 -4.06 -18.57
N LYS A 85 -11.60 -4.38 -19.19
CA LYS A 85 -11.07 -5.75 -19.23
C LYS A 85 -10.68 -6.23 -17.84
N LEU A 86 -10.12 -5.34 -17.01
CA LEU A 86 -9.81 -5.67 -15.62
C LEU A 86 -11.08 -5.93 -14.82
N ARG A 87 -12.10 -5.07 -14.95
CA ARG A 87 -13.39 -5.26 -14.26
C ARG A 87 -14.06 -6.58 -14.64
N GLU A 88 -14.10 -6.89 -15.94
CA GLU A 88 -14.62 -8.17 -16.44
C GLU A 88 -13.84 -9.37 -15.91
N ALA A 89 -12.50 -9.30 -15.91
CA ALA A 89 -11.65 -10.35 -15.37
C ALA A 89 -11.89 -10.58 -13.87
N ILE A 90 -12.07 -9.51 -13.09
CA ILE A 90 -12.41 -9.62 -11.67
C ILE A 90 -13.76 -10.31 -11.47
N CYS A 91 -14.80 -9.85 -12.17
CA CYS A 91 -16.14 -10.44 -12.08
C CYS A 91 -16.13 -11.93 -12.44
N ASN A 92 -15.45 -12.30 -13.53
CA ASN A 92 -15.44 -13.66 -14.04
C ASN A 92 -14.61 -14.62 -13.19
N ASN A 93 -13.47 -14.17 -12.64
CA ASN A 93 -12.54 -15.07 -11.95
C ASN A 93 -12.71 -15.12 -10.43
N TYR A 94 -13.30 -14.10 -9.81
CA TYR A 94 -13.39 -13.98 -8.35
C TYR A 94 -14.82 -14.01 -7.81
N TYR A 95 -15.82 -13.57 -8.58
CA TYR A 95 -17.20 -13.43 -8.09
C TYR A 95 -18.19 -14.42 -8.71
N LYS A 96 -17.96 -14.92 -9.92
CA LYS A 96 -18.79 -15.98 -10.48
C LYS A 96 -18.54 -17.31 -9.76
N PRO A 97 -19.60 -18.09 -9.45
CA PRO A 97 -19.45 -19.48 -9.02
C PRO A 97 -18.61 -20.24 -10.06
N ARG A 98 -17.66 -21.04 -9.58
CA ARG A 98 -16.87 -21.93 -10.43
C ARG A 98 -17.69 -23.11 -10.91
#